data_AF-A0A4C1XCL2-F1
#
_entry.id   AF-A0A4C1XCL2-F1
#
_cell.length_a   1.000
_cell.length_b   1.000
_cell.length_c   1.000
_cell.angle_alpha   90.00
_cell.angle_beta   90.00
_cell.angle_gamma   90.00
#
_symmetry.space_group_name_H-M   'P 1'
#
loop_
_entity.id
_entity.type
_entity.pdbx_description
1 polymer ?
#
loop_
_entity_poly.entity_id
_entity_poly.type
_entity_poly.pdbx_seq_one_letter_code
_entity_poly.pdbx_strand_id
1 'polypeptide(L)'
;MCPANELYYPGDQKDDWICDCRPAYLYHPASDSCWPAWTRGPCAEKQYLVLPSNTVIPVCEQNPCDDGKVPWNTKCETLGSSQPCVHLFPPTVAVLGVNATTLAIECVALTFSSRLTESNNISGCSPGCRRNVKGECTFPIV
;
A
#
# COMPACT_ATOMS: atom_id res chain seq x y z
N MET A 1 -9.81 -17.75 -0.68
CA MET A 1 -8.57 -17.14 -0.18
C MET A 1 -7.98 -16.36 -1.34
N CYS A 2 -7.68 -15.08 -1.19
CA CYS A 2 -7.07 -14.32 -2.28
C CYS A 2 -5.62 -14.75 -2.53
N PRO A 3 -5.14 -14.69 -3.78
CA PRO A 3 -3.74 -14.82 -4.13
C PRO A 3 -2.81 -13.85 -3.38
N ALA A 4 -1.50 -14.07 -3.55
CA ALA A 4 -0.50 -13.16 -3.03
C ALA A 4 -0.70 -11.74 -3.60
N ASN A 5 -0.40 -10.74 -2.79
CA ASN A 5 -0.51 -9.32 -3.14
C ASN A 5 -1.93 -8.80 -3.43
N GLU A 6 -2.95 -9.61 -3.14
CA GLU A 6 -4.34 -9.21 -3.23
C GLU A 6 -4.97 -9.01 -1.85
N LEU A 7 -6.10 -8.32 -1.82
CA LEU A 7 -6.98 -8.11 -0.69
C LEU A 7 -8.40 -8.53 -1.06
N TYR A 8 -9.12 -9.00 -0.06
CA TYR A 8 -10.48 -9.48 -0.19
C TYR A 8 -11.45 -8.35 0.11
N TYR A 9 -12.32 -8.04 -0.84
CA TYR A 9 -13.32 -6.98 -0.75
C TYR A 9 -14.72 -7.55 -1.00
N PRO A 10 -15.78 -7.01 -0.36
CA PRO A 10 -17.15 -7.27 -0.78
C PRO A 10 -17.36 -6.75 -2.21
N GLY A 11 -18.02 -7.55 -3.04
CA GLY A 11 -18.45 -7.15 -4.39
C GLY A 11 -19.73 -6.32 -4.38
N ASP A 12 -20.25 -6.03 -5.57
CA ASP A 12 -21.44 -5.17 -5.75
C ASP A 12 -22.76 -5.91 -5.48
N GLN A 13 -22.74 -7.24 -5.38
CA GLN A 13 -23.91 -8.06 -5.10
C GLN A 13 -23.90 -8.61 -3.67
N LYS A 14 -25.09 -8.90 -3.16
CA LYS A 14 -25.26 -9.61 -1.90
C LYS A 14 -24.62 -10.98 -2.04
N ASP A 15 -23.58 -11.23 -1.24
CA ASP A 15 -22.77 -12.45 -1.22
C ASP A 15 -21.71 -12.58 -2.33
N ASP A 16 -21.44 -11.51 -3.08
CA ASP A 16 -20.30 -11.44 -3.99
C ASP A 16 -19.04 -10.94 -3.26
N TRP A 17 -17.90 -11.53 -3.60
CA TRP A 17 -16.62 -11.21 -3.01
C TRP A 17 -15.54 -11.26 -4.06
N ILE A 18 -14.75 -10.20 -4.11
CA ILE A 18 -13.72 -10.01 -5.12
C ILE A 18 -12.34 -9.92 -4.45
N CYS A 19 -11.34 -10.46 -5.14
CA CYS A 19 -9.95 -10.19 -4.81
C CYS A 19 -9.44 -9.10 -5.75
N ASP A 20 -8.79 -8.09 -5.17
CA ASP A 20 -8.20 -6.99 -5.93
C ASP A 20 -6.79 -6.68 -5.40
N CYS A 21 -5.96 -6.06 -6.24
CA CYS A 21 -4.60 -5.72 -5.88
C CYS A 21 -4.54 -4.82 -4.65
N ARG A 22 -3.54 -5.06 -3.80
CA ARG A 22 -3.23 -4.18 -2.67
C ARG A 22 -2.96 -2.74 -3.16
N PRO A 23 -3.19 -1.72 -2.31
CA PRO A 23 -2.77 -0.35 -2.59
C PRO A 23 -1.33 -0.28 -3.09
N ALA A 24 -1.10 0.44 -4.20
CA ALA A 24 0.18 0.53 -4.91
C ALA A 24 0.70 -0.74 -5.60
N TYR A 25 -0.16 -1.73 -5.85
CA TYR A 25 0.14 -2.91 -6.67
C TYR A 25 -0.65 -2.84 -7.99
N LEU A 26 -0.08 -3.41 -9.05
CA LEU A 26 -0.61 -3.41 -10.40
C LEU A 26 -0.91 -4.84 -10.85
N TYR A 27 -2.10 -5.06 -11.40
CA TYR A 27 -2.46 -6.33 -12.01
C TYR A 27 -1.76 -6.51 -13.36
N HIS A 28 -0.98 -7.58 -13.52
CA HIS A 28 -0.32 -7.91 -14.77
C HIS A 28 -1.02 -9.10 -15.46
N PRO A 29 -1.73 -8.89 -16.59
CA PRO A 29 -2.59 -9.91 -17.19
C PRO A 29 -1.87 -11.19 -17.60
N ALA A 30 -0.64 -11.10 -18.13
CA ALA A 30 0.07 -12.28 -18.63
C ALA A 30 0.58 -13.21 -17.51
N SER A 31 0.79 -12.68 -16.30
CA SER A 31 1.13 -13.50 -15.13
C SER A 31 -0.08 -13.83 -14.26
N ASP A 32 -1.23 -13.22 -14.54
CA ASP A 32 -2.44 -13.28 -13.71
C ASP A 32 -2.13 -13.06 -12.21
N SER A 33 -1.48 -11.93 -11.90
CA SER A 33 -0.99 -11.65 -10.54
C SER A 33 -0.78 -10.15 -10.31
N CYS A 34 -0.89 -9.72 -9.05
CA CYS A 34 -0.59 -8.37 -8.61
C CYS A 34 0.89 -8.20 -8.22
N TRP A 35 1.51 -7.14 -8.72
CA TRP A 35 2.93 -6.82 -8.48
C TRP A 35 3.10 -5.40 -7.95
N PRO A 36 4.04 -5.15 -7.03
CA PRO A 36 4.26 -3.80 -6.53
C PRO A 36 4.70 -2.87 -7.68
N ALA A 37 4.05 -1.71 -7.80
CA ALA A 37 4.45 -0.71 -8.78
C ALA A 37 5.90 -0.25 -8.54
N TRP A 38 6.58 0.17 -9.62
CA TRP A 38 7.98 0.62 -9.60
C TRP A 38 8.99 -0.43 -9.08
N THR A 39 8.59 -1.71 -9.09
CA THR A 39 9.49 -2.83 -8.85
C THR A 39 9.59 -3.69 -10.10
N ARG A 40 10.58 -4.58 -10.17
CA ARG A 40 10.77 -5.46 -11.32
C ARG A 40 9.52 -6.28 -11.64
N GLY A 41 8.88 -6.85 -10.61
CA GLY A 41 7.72 -7.71 -10.78
C GLY A 41 7.96 -8.80 -11.84
N PRO A 42 7.09 -8.90 -12.86
CA PRO A 42 7.20 -9.87 -13.95
C PRO A 42 8.09 -9.37 -15.12
N CYS A 43 8.63 -8.16 -15.03
CA CYS A 43 9.45 -7.57 -16.08
C CYS A 43 10.84 -8.19 -16.15
N ALA A 44 11.54 -7.95 -17.27
CA ALA A 44 12.92 -8.38 -17.43
C ALA A 44 13.86 -7.66 -16.45
N GLU A 45 15.11 -8.13 -16.37
CA GLU A 45 16.14 -7.44 -15.61
C GLU A 45 16.30 -5.98 -16.07
N LYS A 46 16.55 -5.07 -15.13
CA LYS A 46 16.63 -3.63 -15.35
C LYS A 46 15.34 -2.99 -15.86
N GLN A 47 14.20 -3.64 -15.70
CA GLN A 47 12.90 -3.03 -15.95
C GLN A 47 12.10 -2.96 -14.65
N TYR A 48 11.16 -2.03 -14.59
CA TYR A 48 10.13 -2.00 -13.57
C TYR A 48 8.73 -1.99 -14.20
N LEU A 49 7.74 -2.41 -13.42
CA LEU A 49 6.34 -2.34 -13.80
C LEU A 49 5.76 -0.99 -13.38
N VAL A 50 5.19 -0.25 -14.32
CA VAL A 50 4.52 1.04 -14.06
C VAL A 50 3.17 1.09 -14.75
N LEU A 51 2.31 2.01 -14.29
CA LEU A 51 1.07 2.35 -14.97
C LEU A 51 1.20 3.79 -15.52
N PRO A 52 1.43 3.95 -16.83
CA PRO A 52 1.49 5.26 -17.45
C PRO A 52 0.19 6.04 -17.24
N SER A 53 0.31 7.35 -17.08
CA SER A 53 -0.86 8.22 -16.93
C SER A 53 -1.83 8.04 -18.10
N ASN A 54 -3.14 8.01 -17.81
CA ASN A 54 -4.21 7.80 -18.78
C ASN A 54 -4.26 6.42 -19.43
N THR A 55 -3.63 5.42 -18.82
CA THR A 55 -3.75 4.01 -19.23
C THR A 55 -4.33 3.17 -18.10
N VAL A 56 -4.91 2.02 -18.45
CA VAL A 56 -5.42 1.03 -17.50
C VAL A 56 -4.63 -0.28 -17.55
N ILE A 57 -3.60 -0.36 -18.40
CA ILE A 57 -2.78 -1.54 -18.61
C ILE A 57 -1.35 -1.18 -18.20
N PRO A 58 -0.77 -1.85 -17.18
CA PRO A 58 0.59 -1.58 -16.78
C PRO A 58 1.58 -2.12 -17.81
N VAL A 59 2.74 -1.49 -17.88
CA VAL A 59 3.81 -1.81 -18.84
C VAL A 59 5.14 -1.95 -18.12
N CYS A 60 6.04 -2.73 -18.72
CA CYS A 60 7.43 -2.81 -18.31
C CYS A 60 8.22 -1.69 -18.97
N GLU A 61 8.81 -0.82 -18.17
CA GLU A 61 9.66 0.28 -18.61
C GLU A 61 11.09 0.08 -18.14
N GLN A 62 12.03 0.69 -18.86
CA GLN A 62 13.44 0.64 -18.50
C GLN A 62 13.67 1.35 -17.17
N ASN A 63 14.20 0.63 -16.19
CA ASN A 63 14.70 1.25 -14.98
C ASN A 63 16.08 1.86 -15.29
N PRO A 64 16.25 3.20 -15.18
CA PRO A 64 17.57 3.81 -15.29
C PRO A 64 18.45 3.53 -14.06
N CYS A 65 17.86 2.97 -13.00
CA CYS A 65 18.52 2.54 -11.77
C CYS A 65 18.60 1.00 -11.68
N ASP A 66 19.27 0.50 -10.64
CA ASP A 66 19.28 -0.93 -10.32
C ASP A 66 17.92 -1.42 -9.78
N ASP A 67 17.69 -2.73 -9.84
CA ASP A 67 16.54 -3.38 -9.21
C ASP A 67 16.42 -2.96 -7.73
N GLY A 68 15.21 -2.55 -7.31
CA GLY A 68 14.94 -2.06 -5.95
C GLY A 68 15.23 -0.57 -5.72
N LYS A 69 15.79 0.13 -6.72
CA LYS A 69 15.95 1.58 -6.71
C LYS A 69 15.10 2.25 -7.78
N VAL A 70 14.74 3.49 -7.52
CA VAL A 70 13.93 4.33 -8.41
C VAL A 70 14.59 5.69 -8.64
N PRO A 71 14.35 6.32 -9.80
CA PRO A 71 14.77 7.69 -10.03
C PRO A 71 14.01 8.65 -9.11
N TRP A 72 14.75 9.44 -8.34
CA TRP A 72 14.23 10.46 -7.43
C TRP A 72 15.16 11.68 -7.43
N ASN A 73 14.66 12.85 -7.83
CA ASN A 73 15.43 14.09 -7.88
C ASN A 73 16.83 13.92 -8.50
N THR A 74 16.88 13.33 -9.70
CA THR A 74 18.11 13.00 -10.48
C THR A 74 19.08 11.99 -9.86
N LYS A 75 18.70 11.34 -8.76
CA LYS A 75 19.46 10.26 -8.10
C LYS A 75 18.68 8.94 -8.14
N CYS A 76 19.40 7.84 -7.93
CA CYS A 76 18.77 6.54 -7.71
C CYS A 76 18.66 6.30 -6.21
N GLU A 77 17.43 6.20 -5.72
CA GLU A 77 17.11 6.03 -4.31
C GLU A 77 16.35 4.72 -4.07
N THR A 78 16.56 4.11 -2.90
CA THR A 78 15.90 2.86 -2.54
C THR A 78 14.46 3.11 -2.10
N LEU A 79 13.51 2.37 -2.65
CA LEU A 79 12.12 2.39 -2.18
C LEU A 79 12.05 1.95 -0.71
N GLY A 80 11.24 2.63 0.09
CA GLY A 80 11.12 2.45 1.53
C GLY A 80 12.16 3.20 2.36
N SER A 81 13.15 3.85 1.73
CA SER A 81 14.14 4.66 2.45
C SER A 81 13.53 5.95 2.99
N SER A 82 13.83 6.31 4.24
CA SER A 82 13.45 7.60 4.82
C SER A 82 14.37 8.74 4.45
N GLN A 83 15.59 8.45 3.97
CA GLN A 83 16.61 9.46 3.68
C GLN A 83 16.16 10.55 2.70
N PRO A 84 15.52 10.23 1.56
CA PRO A 84 15.08 11.26 0.61
C PRO A 84 13.98 12.17 1.18
N CYS A 85 13.27 11.69 2.21
CA CYS A 85 12.13 12.35 2.82
C CYS A 85 12.44 12.95 4.19
N VAL A 86 13.72 12.97 4.60
CA VAL A 86 14.14 13.48 5.93
C VAL A 86 13.77 14.94 6.17
N HIS A 87 13.67 15.74 5.11
CA HIS A 87 13.29 17.15 5.17
C HIS A 87 11.85 17.39 5.67
N LEU A 88 11.01 16.36 5.71
CA LEU A 88 9.65 16.40 6.27
C LEU A 88 9.63 16.15 7.79
N PHE A 89 10.76 15.72 8.36
CA PHE A 89 10.93 15.45 9.77
C PHE A 89 11.69 16.60 10.46
N PRO A 90 11.19 17.16 11.57
CA PRO A 90 9.84 17.05 12.16
C PRO A 90 8.80 17.93 11.41
N PRO A 91 7.48 17.63 11.42
CA PRO A 91 6.75 16.69 12.30
C PRO A 91 6.35 15.36 11.63
N THR A 92 6.65 15.15 10.36
CA THR A 92 6.16 13.99 9.60
C THR A 92 7.27 12.97 9.42
N VAL A 93 7.01 11.72 9.80
CA VAL A 93 7.87 10.60 9.39
C VAL A 93 7.38 10.09 8.04
N ALA A 94 8.23 10.14 7.03
CA ALA A 94 7.89 9.72 5.67
C ALA A 94 9.00 8.86 5.07
N VAL A 95 8.62 8.03 4.10
CA VAL A 95 9.55 7.22 3.31
C VAL A 95 9.32 7.47 1.83
N LEU A 96 10.36 7.27 1.03
CA LEU A 96 10.22 7.25 -0.42
C LEU A 96 9.40 6.01 -0.80
N GLY A 97 8.18 6.20 -1.27
CA GLY A 97 7.25 5.11 -1.56
C GLY A 97 6.41 5.40 -2.79
N VAL A 98 5.49 4.48 -3.10
CA VAL A 98 4.50 4.67 -4.16
C VAL A 98 3.22 5.19 -3.51
N ASN A 99 2.71 6.32 -3.98
CA ASN A 99 1.40 6.80 -3.57
C ASN A 99 0.32 5.89 -4.17
N ALA A 100 -0.53 5.30 -3.33
CA ALA A 100 -1.51 4.31 -3.75
C ALA A 100 -2.60 4.85 -4.69
N THR A 101 -2.83 6.17 -4.69
CA THR A 101 -3.86 6.81 -5.51
C THR A 101 -3.30 7.30 -6.84
N THR A 102 -2.10 7.91 -6.83
CA THR A 102 -1.47 8.48 -8.03
C THR A 102 -0.55 7.49 -8.75
N LEU A 103 -0.14 6.41 -8.07
CA LEU A 103 0.86 5.43 -8.50
C LEU A 103 2.23 6.04 -8.83
N ALA A 104 2.47 7.27 -8.39
CA ALA A 104 3.75 7.97 -8.54
C ALA A 104 4.68 7.69 -7.34
N ILE A 105 5.98 7.83 -7.58
CA ILE A 105 6.98 7.86 -6.51
C ILE A 105 6.85 9.19 -5.76
N GLU A 106 6.65 9.12 -4.45
CA GLU A 106 6.45 10.27 -3.57
C GLU A 106 7.02 10.02 -2.17
N CYS A 107 7.16 11.07 -1.37
CA CYS A 107 7.37 10.91 0.07
C CYS A 107 6.04 10.58 0.74
N VAL A 108 5.82 9.30 1.02
CA VAL A 108 4.58 8.81 1.64
C VAL A 108 4.75 8.85 3.16
N ALA A 109 3.83 9.54 3.83
CA ALA A 109 3.82 9.63 5.29
C ALA A 109 3.56 8.26 5.91
N LEU A 110 4.41 7.86 6.85
CA LEU A 110 4.15 6.75 7.74
C LEU A 110 3.19 7.23 8.83
N THR A 111 1.89 7.01 8.63
CA THR A 111 0.92 7.27 9.68
C THR A 111 1.07 6.21 10.77
N PHE A 112 1.79 6.54 11.84
CA PHE A 112 1.85 5.72 13.06
C PHE A 112 0.50 5.69 13.82
N SER A 113 -0.43 6.59 13.47
CA SER A 113 -1.67 6.86 14.20
C SER A 113 -2.75 5.77 14.12
N SER A 114 -2.55 4.69 13.36
CA SER A 114 -3.60 3.66 13.16
C SER A 114 -3.14 2.21 13.28
N ARG A 115 -1.86 1.94 13.60
CA ARG A 115 -1.37 0.56 13.84
C ARG A 115 -0.81 0.30 15.24
N LEU A 116 -0.62 1.35 16.06
CA LEU A 116 -0.21 1.21 17.47
C LEU A 116 -0.97 2.15 18.41
N THR A 117 -2.07 2.75 17.97
CA THR A 117 -2.97 3.44 18.90
C THR A 117 -3.84 2.42 19.61
N GLU A 118 -3.26 1.78 20.64
CA GLU A 118 -4.02 1.62 21.88
C GLU A 118 -4.37 3.03 22.37
N SER A 119 -5.43 3.58 21.79
CA SER A 119 -6.15 4.71 22.36
C SER A 119 -6.79 4.22 23.66
N ASN A 120 -5.99 4.15 24.72
CA ASN A 120 -6.46 4.05 26.10
C ASN A 120 -7.08 5.39 26.51
N ASN A 121 -8.14 5.79 25.82
CA ASN A 121 -9.16 6.73 26.28
C ASN A 121 -10.32 6.84 25.28
N ILE A 122 -10.91 5.72 24.88
CA ILE A 122 -12.28 5.75 24.36
C ILE A 122 -13.21 5.44 25.54
N SER A 123 -13.75 6.49 26.15
CA SER A 123 -14.87 6.40 27.09
C SER A 123 -16.15 6.04 26.33
N GLY A 124 -16.22 4.80 25.83
CA GLY A 124 -17.39 4.26 25.13
C GLY A 124 -17.00 3.28 24.01
N CYS A 125 -17.87 2.31 23.72
CA CYS A 125 -17.62 1.41 22.60
C CYS A 125 -17.77 2.16 21.27
N SER A 126 -16.88 1.93 20.32
CA SER A 126 -17.06 2.41 18.95
C SER A 126 -18.39 1.87 18.37
N PRO A 127 -19.07 2.64 17.49
CA PRO A 127 -20.27 2.15 16.82
C PRO A 127 -20.00 0.81 16.14
N GLY A 128 -20.84 -0.21 16.43
CA GLY A 128 -20.72 -1.56 15.88
C GLY A 128 -19.94 -2.58 16.72
N CYS A 129 -19.31 -2.19 17.83
CA CYS A 129 -18.64 -3.15 18.73
C CYS A 129 -19.64 -4.08 19.44
N ARG A 130 -19.25 -5.35 19.61
CA ARG A 130 -20.00 -6.35 20.39
C ARG A 130 -20.06 -5.93 21.86
N ARG A 131 -21.27 -5.98 22.43
CA ARG A 131 -21.54 -5.66 23.84
C ARG A 131 -21.97 -6.90 24.60
N ASN A 132 -21.64 -6.97 25.89
CA ASN A 132 -22.22 -7.96 26.78
C ASN A 132 -23.68 -7.61 27.11
N VAL A 133 -24.36 -8.49 27.85
CA VAL A 133 -25.77 -8.30 28.27
C VAL A 133 -26.00 -7.08 29.18
N LYS A 134 -24.93 -6.50 29.75
CA LYS A 134 -24.96 -5.28 30.56
C LYS A 134 -24.67 -4.01 29.74
N GLY A 135 -24.43 -4.14 28.43
CA GLY A 135 -24.15 -3.02 27.53
C GLY A 135 -22.68 -2.57 27.50
N GLU A 136 -21.79 -3.28 28.18
CA GLU A 136 -20.35 -2.98 28.26
C GLU A 136 -19.59 -3.62 27.08
N CYS A 137 -18.49 -3.00 26.67
CA CYS A 137 -17.67 -3.52 25.58
C CYS A 137 -16.94 -4.80 26.03
N THR A 138 -17.05 -5.88 25.25
CA THR A 138 -16.26 -7.09 25.50
C THR A 138 -14.92 -6.96 24.79
N PHE A 139 -13.84 -6.72 25.55
CA PHE A 139 -12.49 -6.86 25.03
C PHE A 139 -12.07 -8.34 25.12
N PRO A 140 -11.45 -8.93 24.08
CA PRO A 140 -10.88 -10.25 24.21
C PRO A 140 -9.79 -10.21 25.29
N ILE A 141 -9.92 -11.05 26.32
CA ILE A 141 -8.81 -11.34 27.22
C ILE A 141 -7.86 -12.22 26.39
N VAL A 142 -6.65 -11.73 26.13
CA VAL A 142 -5.55 -12.50 25.54
C VAL A 142 -5.06 -13.52 26.55
#